data_AF-A0A410QB04-F1
#
_entry.id   AF-A0A410QB04-F1
#
_cell.length_a   1.000
_cell.length_b   1.000
_cell.length_c   1.000
_cell.angle_alpha   90.00
_cell.angle_beta   90.00
_cell.angle_gamma   90.00
#
_symmetry.space_group_name_H-M   'P 1'
#
loop_
_entity.id
_entity.type
_entity.pdbx_description
1 polymer ?
#
loop_
_entity_poly.entity_id
_entity_poly.type
_entity_poly.pdbx_seq_one_letter_code
_entity_poly.pdbx_strand_id
1 'polypeptide(L)'
;MVKFICGEKGSGKTKKLIEMSNADIKAGNGNIVFVAIDHNHIFSLDYLVRLINAMEFNIEDIESFYGFLCGILSMDYDLDKVYVDGIYKLIKIEKKDIDYLIEKLNLLSEKFGVDFYIGLGVGSDYKLKQIPYKSSEYIIEVAGD
;
A
#
# COMPACT_ATOMS: atom_id res chain seq x y z
N MET A 1 10.94 2.81 4.98
CA MET A 1 10.74 1.37 4.82
C MET A 1 9.69 1.08 3.76
N VAL A 2 9.80 -0.05 3.04
CA VAL A 2 8.76 -0.55 2.13
C VAL A 2 8.28 -1.91 2.63
N LYS A 3 6.96 -2.11 2.72
CA LYS A 3 6.33 -3.38 3.14
C LYS A 3 5.14 -3.71 2.26
N PHE A 4 5.00 -5.00 1.93
CA PHE A 4 3.85 -5.56 1.26
C PHE A 4 3.05 -6.45 2.19
N ILE A 5 1.75 -6.18 2.28
CA ILE A 5 0.79 -6.94 3.07
C ILE A 5 0.14 -7.95 2.14
N CYS A 6 0.62 -9.19 2.18
CA CYS A 6 0.25 -10.25 1.23
C CYS A 6 -0.78 -11.20 1.82
N GLY A 7 -1.75 -11.63 1.01
CA GLY A 7 -2.69 -12.67 1.41
C GLY A 7 -3.77 -12.94 0.38
N GLU A 8 -4.50 -14.03 0.57
CA GLU A 8 -5.59 -14.45 -0.31
C GLU A 8 -6.83 -13.57 -0.19
N LYS A 9 -7.80 -13.76 -1.08
CA LYS A 9 -9.06 -13.02 -1.00
C LYS A 9 -9.74 -13.34 0.33
N GLY A 10 -10.20 -12.32 1.03
CA GLY A 10 -10.82 -12.49 2.35
C GLY A 10 -9.84 -12.66 3.52
N SER A 11 -8.54 -12.70 3.30
CA SER A 11 -7.54 -12.88 4.38
C SER A 11 -7.35 -11.69 5.32
N GLY A 12 -8.22 -10.67 5.29
CA GLY A 12 -8.13 -9.52 6.20
C GLY A 12 -7.07 -8.44 5.87
N LYS A 13 -6.47 -8.44 4.66
CA LYS A 13 -5.47 -7.42 4.24
C LYS A 13 -5.91 -5.97 4.49
N THR A 14 -7.11 -5.61 4.02
CA THR A 14 -7.66 -4.26 4.17
C THR A 14 -7.82 -3.88 5.63
N LYS A 15 -8.37 -4.80 6.45
CA LYS A 15 -8.48 -4.62 7.90
C LYS A 15 -7.11 -4.39 8.53
N LYS A 16 -6.10 -5.17 8.16
CA LYS A 16 -4.73 -5.03 8.67
C LYS A 16 -4.11 -3.68 8.31
N LEU A 17 -4.25 -3.22 7.07
CA LEU A 17 -3.74 -1.90 6.63
C LEU A 17 -4.40 -0.77 7.44
N ILE A 18 -5.71 -0.81 7.64
CA ILE A 18 -6.46 0.19 8.42
C ILE A 18 -6.05 0.17 9.90
N GLU A 19 -5.91 -1.02 10.49
CA GLU A 19 -5.45 -1.15 11.87
C GLU A 19 -4.04 -0.56 12.06
N MET A 20 -3.15 -0.80 11.10
CA MET A 20 -1.80 -0.24 11.11
C MET A 20 -1.82 1.28 10.99
N SER A 21 -2.55 1.84 10.02
CA SER A 21 -2.64 3.30 9.85
C SER A 21 -3.23 3.99 11.08
N ASN A 22 -4.28 3.41 11.68
CA ASN A 22 -4.89 3.97 12.88
C ASN A 22 -3.99 3.84 14.12
N ALA A 23 -3.23 2.75 14.22
CA ALA A 23 -2.25 2.58 15.29
C ALA A 23 -1.14 3.63 15.19
N ASP A 24 -0.70 3.95 13.98
CA ASP A 24 0.34 4.95 13.76
C ASP A 24 -0.13 6.37 14.09
N ILE A 25 -1.36 6.76 13.71
CA ILE A 25 -1.97 8.02 14.19
C ILE A 25 -1.95 8.07 15.72
N LYS A 26 -2.35 6.98 16.39
CA LYS A 26 -2.37 6.91 17.86
C LYS A 26 -0.97 6.94 18.50
N ALA A 27 0.04 6.46 17.79
CA ALA A 27 1.43 6.50 18.21
C ALA A 27 2.06 7.89 18.04
N GLY A 28 1.35 8.84 17.42
CA GLY A 28 1.84 10.19 17.18
C GLY A 28 2.70 10.32 15.93
N ASN A 29 2.57 9.40 14.97
CA ASN A 29 3.14 9.56 13.64
C ASN A 29 2.61 10.83 12.95
N GLY A 30 3.36 11.32 11.97
CA GLY A 30 3.06 12.54 11.22
C GLY A 30 1.88 12.37 10.25
N ASN A 31 1.93 13.06 9.11
CA ASN A 31 0.86 12.94 8.13
C ASN A 31 0.82 11.52 7.56
N ILE A 32 -0.37 10.91 7.56
CA ILE A 32 -0.60 9.59 6.99
C ILE A 32 -1.61 9.71 5.85
N VAL A 33 -1.24 9.14 4.70
CA VAL A 33 -2.13 8.98 3.55
C VAL A 33 -2.54 7.53 3.41
N PHE A 34 -3.83 7.30 3.16
CA PHE A 34 -4.38 6.02 2.81
C PHE A 34 -4.97 6.09 1.40
N VAL A 35 -4.42 5.32 0.47
CA VAL A 35 -4.90 5.19 -0.90
C VAL A 35 -5.78 3.95 -0.98
N ALA A 36 -7.02 4.11 -1.43
CA ALA A 36 -7.97 3.01 -1.61
C ALA A 36 -8.65 3.10 -2.97
N ILE A 37 -9.10 1.95 -3.48
CA ILE A 37 -9.88 1.86 -4.73
C ILE A 37 -11.38 1.67 -4.48
N ASP A 38 -11.76 1.48 -3.21
CA ASP A 38 -13.14 1.39 -2.78
C ASP A 38 -13.33 2.11 -1.44
N HIS A 39 -14.57 2.51 -1.18
CA HIS A 39 -14.95 3.30 -0.01
C HIS A 39 -15.55 2.44 1.11
N ASN A 40 -15.45 1.10 1.01
CA ASN A 40 -16.19 0.20 1.89
C ASN A 40 -15.77 0.28 3.36
N HIS A 41 -14.63 0.91 3.64
CA HIS A 41 -14.01 0.92 4.96
C HIS A 41 -13.71 2.32 5.52
N ILE A 42 -14.26 3.38 4.92
CA ILE A 42 -14.12 4.76 5.42
C ILE A 42 -14.41 4.86 6.92
N PHE A 43 -15.46 4.18 7.39
CA PHE A 43 -15.92 4.28 8.78
C PHE A 43 -14.97 3.68 9.81
N SER A 44 -14.04 2.82 9.39
CA SER A 44 -13.05 2.21 10.29
C SER A 44 -11.73 2.96 10.29
N LEU A 45 -11.52 3.91 9.38
CA LEU A 45 -10.30 4.70 9.29
C LEU A 45 -10.39 5.89 10.26
N ASP A 46 -9.29 6.17 10.96
CA ASP A 46 -9.21 7.36 11.81
C ASP A 46 -9.35 8.62 10.94
N TYR A 47 -10.11 9.61 11.41
CA TYR A 47 -10.43 10.82 10.64
C TYR A 47 -9.20 11.70 10.34
N LEU A 48 -8.10 11.48 11.07
CA LEU A 48 -6.81 12.15 10.82
C LEU A 48 -6.03 11.53 9.66
N VAL A 49 -6.38 10.31 9.22
CA VAL A 49 -5.76 9.70 8.05
C VAL A 49 -6.38 10.31 6.79
N ARG A 50 -5.55 10.85 5.91
CA ARG A 50 -6.01 11.42 4.64
C ARG A 50 -6.31 10.31 3.65
N LEU A 51 -7.59 10.10 3.34
CA LEU A 51 -8.03 9.14 2.33
C LEU A 51 -7.92 9.72 0.91
N ILE A 52 -7.38 8.94 -0.01
CA ILE A 52 -7.34 9.22 -1.44
C ILE A 52 -8.00 8.07 -2.20
N ASN A 53 -8.96 8.41 -3.07
CA ASN A 53 -9.61 7.44 -3.96
C ASN A 53 -8.82 7.27 -5.26
N ALA A 54 -8.06 6.18 -5.38
CA ALA A 54 -7.24 5.87 -6.55
C ALA A 54 -8.05 5.69 -7.85
N MET A 55 -9.36 5.41 -7.77
CA MET A 55 -10.22 5.28 -8.95
C MET A 55 -10.35 6.57 -9.76
N GLU A 56 -10.04 7.73 -9.18
CA GLU A 56 -10.21 9.04 -9.82
C GLU A 56 -9.02 9.44 -10.71
N PHE A 57 -7.94 8.65 -10.72
CA PHE A 57 -6.65 9.08 -11.28
C PHE A 57 -6.16 8.25 -12.48
N ASN A 58 -6.99 7.35 -13.03
CA ASN A 58 -6.65 6.52 -14.20
C ASN A 58 -5.29 5.81 -14.06
N ILE A 59 -5.09 5.11 -12.94
CA ILE A 59 -3.87 4.34 -12.68
C ILE A 59 -4.01 2.99 -13.41
N GLU A 60 -3.25 2.80 -14.48
CA GLU A 60 -3.42 1.69 -15.43
C GLU A 60 -2.28 0.65 -15.38
N ASP A 61 -1.11 1.06 -14.90
CA ASP A 61 0.10 0.24 -14.85
C ASP A 61 1.01 0.58 -13.67
N ILE A 62 2.14 -0.11 -13.58
CA ILE A 62 3.10 0.07 -12.49
C ILE A 62 3.78 1.44 -12.50
N GLU A 63 4.01 2.02 -13.69
CA GLU A 63 4.67 3.32 -13.83
C GLU A 63 3.75 4.46 -13.44
N SER A 64 2.49 4.43 -13.88
CA SER A 64 1.46 5.36 -13.45
C SER A 64 1.18 5.25 -11.95
N PHE A 65 1.21 4.05 -11.37
CA PHE A 65 1.11 3.88 -9.92
C PHE A 65 2.31 4.48 -9.18
N TYR A 66 3.53 4.24 -9.64
CA TYR A 66 4.73 4.84 -9.08
C TYR A 66 4.70 6.38 -9.20
N GLY A 67 4.31 6.91 -10.36
CA GLY A 67 4.13 8.34 -10.60
C GLY A 67 3.06 8.95 -9.68
N PHE A 68 1.98 8.22 -9.43
CA PHE A 68 0.93 8.63 -8.49
C PHE A 68 1.46 8.77 -7.06
N LEU A 69 2.24 7.81 -6.57
CA LEU A 69 2.90 7.91 -5.26
C LEU A 69 3.89 9.09 -5.19
N CYS A 70 4.66 9.33 -6.26
CA CYS A 70 5.51 10.51 -6.38
C CYS A 70 4.70 11.81 -6.29
N GLY A 71 3.52 11.86 -6.92
CA GLY A 71 2.61 13.00 -6.86
C GLY A 71 2.12 13.27 -5.44
N ILE A 72 1.72 12.24 -4.69
CA ILE A 72 1.31 12.35 -3.28
C ILE A 72 2.45 12.95 -2.45
N LEU A 73 3.67 12.42 -2.59
CA LEU A 73 4.85 12.91 -1.87
C LEU A 73 5.17 14.37 -2.22
N SER A 74 4.97 14.78 -3.47
CA SER A 74 5.30 16.14 -3.90
C SER A 74 4.42 17.23 -3.27
N MET A 75 3.25 16.83 -2.73
CA MET A 75 2.26 17.74 -2.16
C MET A 75 2.37 17.87 -0.64
N ASP A 76 3.09 16.98 0.04
CA ASP A 76 3.08 16.85 1.50
C ASP A 76 4.51 16.61 2.02
N TYR A 77 5.14 17.68 2.51
CA TYR A 77 6.55 17.67 2.90
C TYR A 77 6.81 16.87 4.19
N ASP A 78 5.80 16.76 5.05
CA ASP A 78 5.83 16.06 6.33
C ASP A 78 5.05 14.73 6.30
N LEU A 79 4.92 14.14 5.11
CA LEU A 79 4.33 12.83 4.92
C LEU A 79 5.20 11.73 5.54
N ASP A 80 4.67 11.12 6.60
CA ASP A 80 5.35 10.08 7.35
C ASP A 80 5.09 8.70 6.73
N LYS A 81 3.83 8.41 6.39
CA LYS A 81 3.43 7.06 5.93
C LYS A 81 2.38 7.07 4.82
N VAL A 82 2.53 6.15 3.88
CA VAL A 82 1.57 5.87 2.81
C VAL A 82 1.11 4.42 2.88
N TYR A 83 -0.19 4.25 3.08
CA TYR A 83 -0.88 2.97 2.98
C TYR A 83 -1.59 2.88 1.65
N VAL A 84 -1.51 1.73 0.97
CA VAL A 84 -2.19 1.49 -0.30
C VAL A 84 -2.95 0.18 -0.23
N ASP A 85 -4.26 0.22 -0.42
CA ASP A 85 -5.10 -0.97 -0.52
C ASP A 85 -5.72 -1.14 -1.91
N GLY A 86 -5.80 -2.40 -2.32
CA GLY A 86 -6.57 -2.82 -3.48
C GLY A 86 -6.00 -2.43 -4.85
N ILE A 87 -4.86 -1.74 -4.93
CA ILE A 87 -4.28 -1.30 -6.22
C ILE A 87 -4.08 -2.45 -7.23
N TYR A 88 -3.76 -3.66 -6.73
CA TYR A 88 -3.64 -4.90 -7.51
C TYR A 88 -4.95 -5.37 -8.19
N LYS A 89 -6.09 -4.75 -7.87
CA LYS A 89 -7.35 -4.96 -8.59
C LYS A 89 -7.49 -4.04 -9.82
N LEU A 90 -6.74 -2.93 -9.87
CA LEU A 90 -6.75 -2.00 -11.00
C LEU A 90 -5.64 -2.30 -11.99
N ILE A 91 -4.43 -2.54 -11.49
CA ILE A 91 -3.26 -2.77 -12.34
C ILE A 91 -2.79 -4.21 -12.23
N LYS A 92 -2.24 -4.72 -13.33
CA LYS A 92 -1.61 -6.03 -13.34
C LYS A 92 -0.23 -5.92 -12.67
N ILE A 93 -0.05 -6.60 -11.55
CA ILE A 93 1.23 -6.68 -10.84
C ILE A 93 1.81 -8.08 -10.99
N GLU A 94 2.99 -8.15 -11.59
CA GLU A 94 3.82 -9.35 -11.70
C GLU A 94 5.05 -9.23 -10.79
N LYS A 95 5.80 -10.32 -10.65
CA LYS A 95 6.99 -10.34 -9.77
C LYS A 95 7.99 -9.22 -10.10
N LYS A 96 8.28 -9.00 -11.40
CA LYS A 96 9.20 -7.95 -11.86
C LYS A 96 8.76 -6.53 -11.45
N ASP A 97 7.46 -6.30 -11.33
CA ASP A 97 6.89 -5.00 -10.98
C ASP A 97 7.09 -4.74 -9.49
N ILE A 98 7.13 -5.80 -8.68
CA ILE A 98 7.41 -5.72 -7.24
C ILE A 98 8.90 -5.48 -7.01
N ASP A 99 9.79 -6.15 -7.74
CA ASP A 99 11.24 -5.84 -7.75
C ASP A 99 11.46 -4.35 -8.08
N TYR A 100 10.80 -3.87 -9.13
CA TYR A 100 10.83 -2.46 -9.54
C TYR A 100 10.34 -1.52 -8.44
N LEU A 101 9.17 -1.77 -7.84
CA LEU A 101 8.64 -0.95 -6.77
C LEU A 101 9.55 -0.94 -5.54
N ILE A 102 10.13 -2.08 -5.14
CA ILE A 102 11.07 -2.15 -4.01
C ILE A 102 12.25 -1.23 -4.25
N GLU A 103 12.90 -1.34 -5.42
CA GLU A 103 14.05 -0.49 -5.77
C GLU A 103 13.67 0.99 -5.70
N LYS A 104 12.61 1.40 -6.38
CA LYS A 104 12.24 2.82 -6.49
C LYS A 104 11.71 3.40 -5.19
N LEU A 105 10.85 2.67 -4.48
CA LEU A 105 10.25 3.16 -3.24
C LEU A 105 11.25 3.18 -2.09
N ASN A 106 12.26 2.29 -2.07
CA ASN A 106 13.34 2.39 -1.08
C ASN A 106 14.15 3.69 -1.26
N LEU A 107 14.45 4.07 -2.51
CA LEU A 107 15.14 5.34 -2.78
C LEU A 107 14.32 6.56 -2.32
N LEU A 108 13.01 6.55 -2.58
CA LEU A 108 12.12 7.61 -2.09
C LEU A 108 12.03 7.60 -0.57
N SER A 109 11.92 6.42 0.03
CA SER A 109 11.82 6.25 1.46
C SER A 109 13.06 6.76 2.19
N GLU A 110 14.26 6.45 1.72
CA GLU A 110 15.51 6.95 2.29
C GLU A 110 15.62 8.47 2.12
N LYS A 111 15.24 8.99 0.95
CA LYS A 111 15.36 10.41 0.63
C LYS A 111 14.38 11.29 1.41
N PHE A 112 13.14 10.84 1.59
CA PHE A 112 12.05 11.63 2.15
C PHE A 112 11.65 11.19 3.57
N GLY A 113 12.21 10.09 4.09
CA GLY A 113 11.87 9.58 5.42
C GLY A 113 10.46 8.98 5.51
N VAL A 114 9.86 8.61 4.38
CA VAL A 114 8.48 8.10 4.29
C VAL A 114 8.44 6.57 4.28
N ASP A 115 7.47 5.96 4.95
CA ASP A 115 7.21 4.51 4.86
C ASP A 115 6.05 4.16 3.92
N PHE A 116 6.19 3.05 3.19
CA PHE A 116 5.15 2.53 2.30
C PHE A 116 4.65 1.17 2.76
N TYR A 117 3.33 1.03 2.84
CA TYR A 117 2.64 -0.22 3.17
C TYR A 117 1.60 -0.54 2.09
N ILE A 118 1.86 -1.56 1.27
CA ILE A 118 1.06 -1.85 0.08
C ILE A 118 0.40 -3.23 0.20
N GLY A 119 -0.92 -3.29 0.14
CA GLY A 119 -1.65 -4.55 0.06
C GLY A 119 -1.44 -5.25 -1.28
N LEU A 120 -1.18 -6.55 -1.27
CA LEU A 120 -1.09 -7.40 -2.46
C LEU A 120 -1.96 -8.64 -2.33
N GLY A 121 -2.89 -8.81 -3.27
CA GLY A 121 -3.65 -10.04 -3.42
C GLY A 121 -2.79 -11.15 -4.04
N VAL A 122 -2.64 -12.27 -3.34
CA VAL A 122 -2.00 -13.49 -3.85
C VAL A 122 -2.98 -14.64 -3.91
N GLY A 123 -2.80 -15.58 -4.84
CA GLY A 123 -3.59 -16.82 -4.90
C GLY A 123 -4.41 -16.98 -6.19
N SER A 124 -5.37 -17.90 -6.16
CA SER A 124 -6.16 -18.30 -7.34
C SER A 124 -6.98 -17.14 -7.92
N ASP A 125 -7.53 -16.29 -7.05
CA ASP A 125 -8.34 -15.11 -7.41
C ASP A 125 -7.55 -13.96 -8.04
N TYR A 126 -6.22 -13.97 -7.94
CA TYR A 126 -5.37 -12.87 -8.37
C TYR A 126 -4.35 -13.31 -9.44
N LYS A 127 -3.73 -12.33 -10.10
CA LYS A 127 -2.68 -12.60 -11.11
C LYS A 127 -1.40 -13.10 -10.45
N LEU A 128 -1.06 -12.55 -9.29
CA LEU A 128 0.05 -13.01 -8.47
C LEU A 128 -0.36 -14.31 -7.76
N LYS A 129 0.16 -15.46 -8.21
CA LYS A 129 -0.30 -16.78 -7.72
C LYS A 129 0.29 -17.19 -6.38
N GLN A 130 1.41 -16.59 -6.01
CA GLN A 130 2.14 -16.91 -4.79
C GLN A 130 2.84 -15.67 -4.29
N ILE A 131 3.26 -15.71 -3.03
CA ILE A 131 4.05 -14.65 -2.44
C ILE A 131 5.37 -14.50 -3.23
N PRO A 132 5.71 -13.28 -3.67
CA PRO A 132 6.82 -13.03 -4.61
C PRO A 132 8.20 -13.18 -3.97
N TYR A 133 8.30 -13.00 -2.64
CA TYR A 133 9.52 -13.16 -1.85
C TYR A 133 9.24 -13.95 -0.57
N LYS A 134 10.22 -14.74 -0.15
CA LYS A 134 10.22 -15.38 1.17
C LYS A 134 10.95 -14.56 2.24
N SER A 135 11.62 -13.46 1.86
CA SER A 135 12.31 -12.59 2.81
C SER A 135 11.28 -11.82 3.65
N SER A 136 11.34 -12.01 4.96
CA SER A 136 10.47 -11.33 5.93
C SER A 136 10.71 -9.82 6.02
N GLU A 137 11.76 -9.30 5.37
CA GLU A 137 12.09 -7.89 5.42
C GLU A 137 11.13 -7.01 4.60
N TYR A 138 10.49 -7.53 3.55
CA TYR A 138 9.52 -6.79 2.74
C TYR A 138 8.10 -7.31 2.88
N ILE A 139 7.90 -8.56 3.32
CA ILE A 139 6.59 -9.20 3.32
C ILE A 139 6.02 -9.30 4.74
N ILE A 140 4.76 -8.90 4.88
CA ILE A 140 3.90 -9.20 6.02
C ILE A 140 2.78 -10.10 5.50
N GLU A 141 2.82 -11.38 5.88
CA GLU A 141 1.77 -12.33 5.50
C GLU A 141 0.56 -12.16 6.41
N VAL A 142 -0.63 -12.12 5.82
CA VAL A 142 -1.89 -12.19 6.55
C VAL A 142 -2.47 -13.57 6.31
N ALA A 143 -2.40 -14.43 7.33
CA ALA A 143 -3.08 -15.71 7.31
C ALA A 143 -4.60 -15.46 7.24
N GLY A 144 -5.31 -16.23 6.41
CA GLY A 144 -6.76 -16.33 6.56
C GLY A 144 -7.07 -17.00 7.90
N ASP A 145 -8.06 -16.48 8.62
CA ASP A 145 -8.62 -17.13 9.80
C ASP A 145 -9.16 -18.54 9.48
#